data_AF-A0A5M7QRQ0-F1
#
_entry.id   AF-A0A5M7QRQ0-F1
#
_cell.length_a   1.000
_cell.length_b   1.000
_cell.length_c   1.000
_cell.angle_alpha   90.00
_cell.angle_beta   90.00
_cell.angle_gamma   90.00
#
_symmetry.space_group_name_H-M   'P 1'
#
loop_
_entity.id
_entity.type
_entity.pdbx_description
1 polymer ?
#
loop_
_entity_poly.entity_id
_entity_poly.type
_entity_poly.pdbx_seq_one_letter_code
_entity_poly.pdbx_strand_id
1 'polypeptide(L)'
;MKKVVKTLVIAITVLAVLAFAVMILLIVSIRPSKVDAAQAEACRHYDYQTIMTKVIRAKTGDQAEWKSFSDVQDAAQNNGILIDYGQMTFGNDIWLVPFTKRNGQSANGEYFGMLDCTTDSVEFSKK
;
A
#
# COMPACT_ATOMS: atom_id res chain seq x y z
N MET A 1 -31.62 -28.19 -32.93
CA MET A 1 -31.40 -26.79 -32.48
C MET A 1 -31.69 -26.58 -30.99
N LYS A 2 -32.91 -26.79 -30.47
CA LYS A 2 -33.24 -26.53 -29.04
C LYS A 2 -32.35 -27.24 -27.99
N LYS A 3 -31.98 -28.51 -28.21
CA LYS A 3 -31.11 -29.26 -27.28
C LYS A 3 -29.66 -28.73 -27.26
N VAL A 4 -29.12 -28.40 -28.43
CA VAL A 4 -27.75 -27.85 -28.57
C VAL A 4 -27.63 -26.48 -27.90
N VAL A 5 -28.63 -25.61 -28.10
CA VAL A 5 -28.70 -24.30 -27.43
C VAL A 5 -28.77 -24.46 -25.91
N LYS A 6 -29.56 -25.42 -25.41
CA LYS A 6 -29.65 -25.68 -23.97
C LYS A 6 -28.32 -26.14 -23.38
N THR A 7 -27.59 -27.04 -24.05
CA THR A 7 -26.26 -27.49 -23.60
C THR A 7 -25.24 -26.36 -23.64
N LEU A 8 -25.28 -25.52 -24.67
CA LEU A 8 -24.39 -24.36 -24.81
C LEU A 8 -24.60 -23.35 -23.68
N VAL A 9 -25.87 -23.04 -23.37
CA VAL A 9 -26.22 -22.11 -22.27
C VAL A 9 -25.72 -22.66 -20.94
N ILE A 10 -25.92 -23.94 -20.65
CA ILE A 10 -25.43 -24.56 -19.41
C ILE A 10 -23.91 -24.47 -19.33
N ALA A 11 -23.19 -24.80 -20.41
CA ALA A 11 -21.73 -24.73 -20.43
C ALA A 11 -21.21 -23.31 -20.16
N ILE A 12 -21.81 -22.29 -20.79
CA ILE A 12 -21.45 -20.87 -20.56
C ILE A 12 -21.71 -20.48 -19.10
N THR A 13 -22.84 -20.90 -18.53
CA THR A 13 -23.20 -20.56 -17.15
C THR A 13 -22.21 -21.19 -16.16
N VAL A 14 -21.83 -22.45 -16.38
CA VAL A 14 -20.83 -23.13 -15.55
C VAL A 14 -19.47 -22.46 -15.66
N LEU A 15 -19.06 -22.07 -16.87
CA LEU A 15 -17.80 -21.35 -17.09
C LEU A 15 -17.78 -20.00 -16.38
N ALA A 16 -18.91 -19.27 -16.43
CA ALA A 16 -19.05 -17.98 -15.76
C ALA A 16 -18.94 -18.11 -14.24
N VAL A 17 -19.58 -19.13 -13.64
CA VAL A 17 -19.48 -19.39 -12.19
C VAL A 17 -18.05 -19.75 -11.80
N LEU A 18 -17.36 -20.59 -12.59
CA LEU A 18 -15.96 -20.94 -12.35
C LEU A 18 -15.04 -19.71 -12.42
N ALA A 19 -15.20 -18.87 -13.44
CA ALA A 19 -14.44 -17.63 -13.57
C ALA A 19 -14.65 -16.69 -12.38
N PHE A 20 -15.90 -16.59 -11.89
CA PHE A 20 -16.23 -15.78 -10.72
C PHE A 20 -15.59 -16.33 -9.43
N ALA A 21 -15.63 -17.65 -9.24
CA ALA A 21 -14.98 -18.29 -8.10
C ALA A 21 -13.46 -18.06 -8.08
N VAL A 22 -12.81 -18.18 -9.24
CA VAL A 22 -11.37 -17.89 -9.39
C VAL A 22 -11.07 -16.42 -9.09
N MET A 23 -11.90 -15.49 -9.58
CA MET A 23 -11.75 -14.07 -9.31
C MET A 23 -11.82 -13.76 -7.80
N ILE A 24 -12.77 -14.36 -7.09
CA ILE A 24 -12.89 -14.20 -5.62
C ILE A 24 -11.65 -14.75 -4.91
N LEU A 25 -11.18 -15.94 -5.31
CA LEU A 25 -9.98 -16.56 -4.76
C LEU A 25 -8.74 -15.66 -4.89
N LEU A 26 -8.54 -15.06 -6.07
CA LEU A 26 -7.46 -14.11 -6.32
C LEU A 26 -7.56 -12.89 -5.39
N ILE A 27 -8.75 -12.31 -5.24
CA ILE A 27 -8.94 -11.15 -4.36
C ILE A 27 -8.61 -11.50 -2.90
N VAL A 28 -9.03 -12.66 -2.41
CA VAL A 28 -8.74 -13.12 -1.05
C VAL A 28 -7.25 -13.37 -0.85
N SER A 29 -6.56 -13.94 -1.84
CA SER A 29 -5.11 -14.18 -1.78
C SER A 29 -4.25 -12.92 -1.83
N ILE A 30 -4.76 -11.81 -2.38
CA ILE A 30 -4.03 -10.54 -2.47
C ILE A 30 -4.22 -9.68 -1.21
N ARG A 31 -5.21 -9.96 -0.37
CA ARG A 31 -5.41 -9.19 0.87
C ARG A 31 -4.16 -9.32 1.74
N PRO A 32 -3.65 -8.20 2.29
CA PRO A 32 -2.53 -8.27 3.21
C PRO A 32 -2.90 -9.20 4.36
N SER A 33 -2.09 -10.24 4.55
CA SER A 33 -2.24 -11.14 5.69
C SER A 33 -2.00 -10.34 6.96
N LYS A 34 -2.76 -10.64 8.01
CA LYS A 34 -2.44 -10.11 9.35
C LYS A 34 -1.01 -10.52 9.70
N VAL A 35 -0.18 -9.57 10.11
CA VAL A 35 1.19 -9.87 10.56
C VAL A 35 1.17 -10.57 11.91
N ASP A 36 2.26 -11.26 12.24
CA ASP A 36 2.40 -11.86 13.56
C ASP A 36 2.54 -10.78 14.66
N ALA A 37 2.36 -11.20 15.92
CA ALA A 37 2.38 -10.28 17.05
C ALA A 37 3.73 -9.57 17.23
N ALA A 38 4.85 -10.21 16.87
CA ALA A 38 6.18 -9.64 17.02
C ALA A 38 6.44 -8.56 15.96
N GLN A 39 5.97 -8.77 14.73
CA GLN A 39 6.03 -7.78 13.65
C GLN A 39 5.16 -6.57 13.94
N ALA A 40 3.93 -6.79 14.41
CA ALA A 40 3.05 -5.70 14.83
C ALA A 40 3.69 -4.89 15.97
N GLU A 41 4.27 -5.56 16.96
CA GLU A 41 4.94 -4.91 18.08
C GLU A 41 6.19 -4.13 17.65
N ALA A 42 6.98 -4.69 16.72
CA ALA A 42 8.12 -3.99 16.15
C ALA A 42 7.68 -2.71 15.43
N CYS A 43 6.59 -2.76 14.65
CA CYS A 43 6.07 -1.62 13.92
C CYS A 43 5.64 -0.46 14.83
N ARG A 44 5.06 -0.77 16.01
CA ARG A 44 4.73 0.24 17.02
C ARG A 44 5.95 1.01 17.55
N HIS A 45 7.14 0.42 17.45
CA HIS A 45 8.39 0.95 17.98
C HIS A 45 9.41 1.32 16.89
N TYR A 46 8.98 1.37 15.62
CA TYR A 46 9.87 1.78 14.55
C TYR A 46 10.38 3.21 14.77
N ASP A 47 11.65 3.41 14.42
CA ASP A 47 12.20 4.75 14.30
C ASP A 47 11.63 5.45 13.05
N TYR A 48 11.78 6.77 13.00
CA TYR A 48 11.30 7.57 11.87
C TYR A 48 11.92 7.14 10.54
N GLN A 49 13.17 6.68 10.54
CA GLN A 49 13.84 6.20 9.34
C GLN A 49 13.12 4.99 8.75
N THR A 50 12.76 4.02 9.57
CA THR A 50 12.09 2.78 9.16
C THR A 50 10.69 3.06 8.66
N ILE A 51 9.93 3.91 9.38
CA ILE A 51 8.59 4.35 8.97
C ILE A 51 8.65 5.00 7.60
N MET A 52 9.56 5.96 7.41
CA MET A 52 9.72 6.66 6.13
C MET A 52 10.15 5.74 5.00
N THR A 53 11.09 4.85 5.28
CA THR A 53 11.55 3.88 4.29
C THR A 53 10.37 3.08 3.75
N LYS A 54 9.51 2.58 4.64
CA LYS A 54 8.30 1.84 4.25
C LYS A 54 7.34 2.72 3.44
N VAL A 55 7.05 3.94 3.92
CA VAL A 55 6.10 4.85 3.25
C VAL A 55 6.57 5.31 1.89
N ILE A 56 7.84 5.71 1.76
CA ILE A 56 8.40 6.20 0.49
C ILE A 56 8.50 5.04 -0.51
N ARG A 57 8.99 3.87 -0.10
CA ARG A 57 9.03 2.69 -1.00
C ARG A 57 7.64 2.33 -1.49
N ALA A 58 6.65 2.31 -0.60
CA ALA A 58 5.27 2.04 -1.00
C ALA A 58 4.73 3.11 -1.98
N LYS A 59 5.17 4.36 -1.86
CA LYS A 59 4.73 5.45 -2.74
C LYS A 59 5.41 5.45 -4.10
N THR A 60 6.71 5.20 -4.14
CA THR A 60 7.54 5.33 -5.34
C THR A 60 7.74 4.00 -6.07
N GLY A 61 7.53 2.87 -5.39
CA GLY A 61 7.88 1.54 -5.88
C GLY A 61 9.38 1.25 -5.88
N ASP A 62 10.20 2.15 -5.32
CA ASP A 62 11.66 2.01 -5.32
C ASP A 62 12.11 0.79 -4.48
N GLN A 63 13.04 0.02 -5.03
CA GLN A 63 13.62 -1.18 -4.44
C GLN A 63 15.12 -1.01 -4.13
N ALA A 64 15.68 0.19 -4.34
CA ALA A 64 17.06 0.48 -4.02
C ALA A 64 17.35 0.27 -2.52
N GLU A 65 18.56 -0.20 -2.23
CA GLU A 65 19.05 -0.33 -0.86
C GLU A 65 19.38 1.06 -0.32
N TRP A 66 18.66 1.50 0.72
CA TRP A 66 18.91 2.76 1.42
C TRP A 66 19.55 2.43 2.76
N LYS A 67 20.80 2.84 2.94
CA LYS A 67 21.60 2.52 4.12
C LYS A 67 21.52 3.61 5.18
N SER A 68 21.11 4.80 4.77
CA SER A 68 21.03 5.98 5.64
C SER A 68 19.68 6.67 5.54
N PHE A 69 19.36 7.46 6.57
CA PHE A 69 18.23 8.39 6.54
C PHE A 69 18.34 9.42 5.41
N SER A 70 19.57 9.81 5.02
CA SER A 70 19.78 10.73 3.89
C SER A 70 19.32 10.11 2.58
N ASP A 71 19.64 8.83 2.34
CA ASP A 71 19.26 8.13 1.11
C ASP A 71 17.74 8.10 0.93
N VAL A 72 17.02 7.88 2.05
CA VAL A 72 15.55 7.88 2.11
C VAL A 72 15.00 9.26 1.76
N GLN A 73 15.60 10.33 2.30
CA GLN A 73 15.19 11.70 2.00
C GLN A 73 15.47 12.08 0.56
N ASP A 74 16.64 11.74 0.04
CA ASP A 74 17.03 12.02 -1.34
C ASP A 74 16.10 11.30 -2.32
N ALA A 75 15.75 10.04 -2.04
CA ALA A 75 14.77 9.30 -2.81
C ALA A 75 13.38 9.96 -2.77
N ALA A 76 12.93 10.43 -1.61
CA ALA A 76 11.67 11.16 -1.50
C ALA A 76 11.70 12.45 -2.33
N GLN A 77 12.74 13.27 -2.19
CA GLN A 77 12.89 14.54 -2.89
C GLN A 77 12.97 14.35 -4.41
N ASN A 78 13.72 13.36 -4.88
CA ASN A 78 13.82 13.01 -6.31
C ASN A 78 12.47 12.59 -6.90
N ASN A 79 11.57 12.07 -6.07
CA ASN A 79 10.19 11.74 -6.43
C ASN A 79 9.19 12.88 -6.14
N GLY A 80 9.68 14.07 -5.82
CA GLY A 80 8.86 15.24 -5.50
C GLY A 80 8.06 15.07 -4.20
N ILE A 81 8.54 14.30 -3.24
CA ILE A 81 7.90 14.07 -1.95
C ILE A 81 8.68 14.81 -0.86
N LEU A 82 7.96 15.57 -0.05
CA LEU A 82 8.53 16.24 1.12
C LEU A 82 7.75 15.87 2.35
N ILE A 83 8.42 15.18 3.25
CA ILE A 83 7.85 14.66 4.48
C ILE A 83 7.95 15.73 5.57
N ASP A 84 6.87 15.91 6.31
CA ASP A 84 6.88 16.74 7.53
C ASP A 84 7.09 15.83 8.75
N TYR A 85 8.35 15.71 9.18
CA TYR A 85 8.75 14.81 10.28
C TYR A 85 8.10 15.18 11.61
N GLY A 86 7.86 16.47 11.86
CA GLY A 86 7.32 16.96 13.12
C GLY A 86 5.84 16.67 13.31
N GLN A 87 5.16 16.24 12.25
CA GLN A 87 3.72 15.98 12.25
C GLN A 87 3.37 14.50 12.09
N MET A 88 4.35 13.60 12.18
CA MET A 88 4.05 12.17 12.25
C MET A 88 3.33 11.85 13.55
N THR A 89 2.26 11.06 13.45
CA THR A 89 1.48 10.65 14.62
C THR A 89 1.22 9.15 14.58
N PHE A 90 1.10 8.55 15.75
CA PHE A 90 0.76 7.14 15.91
C PHE A 90 -0.54 7.00 16.69
N GLY A 91 -1.45 6.16 16.19
CA GLY A 91 -2.70 5.83 16.88
C GLY A 91 -3.43 4.69 16.19
N ASN A 92 -4.16 3.88 16.95
CA ASN A 92 -4.91 2.72 16.45
C ASN A 92 -4.06 1.76 15.60
N ASP A 93 -2.82 1.48 16.04
CA ASP A 93 -1.84 0.66 15.29
C ASP A 93 -1.47 1.20 13.90
N ILE A 94 -1.71 2.48 13.63
CA ILE A 94 -1.39 3.14 12.37
C ILE A 94 -0.44 4.31 12.60
N TRP A 95 0.65 4.36 11.83
CA TRP A 95 1.48 5.55 11.69
C TRP A 95 0.95 6.44 10.56
N LEU A 96 0.60 7.67 10.90
CA LEU A 96 0.22 8.72 9.96
C LEU A 96 1.44 9.57 9.62
N VAL A 97 1.81 9.57 8.34
CA VAL A 97 2.98 10.26 7.81
C VAL A 97 2.54 11.33 6.81
N PRO A 98 2.42 12.60 7.23
CA PRO A 98 2.07 13.68 6.32
C PRO A 98 3.21 13.99 5.36
N PHE A 99 2.87 14.22 4.09
CA PHE A 99 3.82 14.68 3.08
C PHE A 99 3.16 15.57 2.04
N THR A 100 3.98 16.44 1.44
CA THR A 100 3.59 17.26 0.29
C THR A 100 4.15 16.62 -0.98
N LYS A 101 3.31 16.51 -2.02
CA LYS A 101 3.78 16.20 -3.37
C LYS A 101 4.07 17.49 -4.11
N ARG A 102 5.23 17.60 -4.74
CA ARG A 102 5.63 18.71 -5.62
C ARG A 102 5.79 18.20 -7.05
N ASN A 103 5.58 19.11 -8.01
CA ASN A 103 5.99 18.93 -9.39
C ASN A 103 6.83 20.16 -9.77
N GLY A 104 8.15 19.99 -9.86
CA GLY A 104 9.08 21.12 -9.93
C GLY A 104 9.01 21.99 -8.67
N GLN A 105 8.85 23.31 -8.84
CA GLN A 105 8.80 24.26 -7.72
C GLN A 105 7.41 24.42 -7.08
N SER A 106 6.36 23.85 -7.65
CA SER A 106 4.99 24.01 -7.14
C SER A 106 4.53 22.81 -6.32
N ALA A 107 3.91 23.08 -5.16
CA ALA A 107 3.19 22.06 -4.41
C ALA A 107 1.92 21.65 -5.16
N ASN A 108 1.78 20.35 -5.38
CA ASN A 108 0.66 19.71 -6.07
C ASN A 108 -0.42 19.21 -5.08
N GLY A 109 -0.11 19.15 -3.79
CA GLY A 109 -1.07 18.85 -2.73
C GLY A 109 -0.45 18.22 -1.48
N GLU A 110 -1.21 18.23 -0.40
CA GLU A 110 -0.90 17.55 0.86
C GLU A 110 -1.56 16.16 0.92
N TYR A 111 -0.83 15.19 1.44
CA TYR A 111 -1.21 13.79 1.49
C TYR A 111 -0.77 13.17 2.82
N PHE A 112 -1.32 12.00 3.13
CA PHE A 112 -0.89 11.14 4.22
C PHE A 112 -0.51 9.76 3.68
N GLY A 113 0.59 9.22 4.20
CA GLY A 113 0.86 7.78 4.20
C GLY A 113 0.34 7.19 5.51
N MET A 114 -0.37 6.07 5.44
CA MET A 114 -0.94 5.35 6.56
C MET A 114 -0.25 3.99 6.62
N LEU A 115 0.76 3.83 7.47
CA LEU A 115 1.41 2.55 7.70
C LEU A 115 0.64 1.79 8.79
N ASP A 116 -0.08 0.76 8.40
CA ASP A 116 -0.85 -0.12 9.28
C ASP A 116 0.05 -1.23 9.83
N CYS A 117 0.30 -1.22 11.14
CA CYS A 117 1.14 -2.21 11.81
C CYS A 117 0.48 -3.59 11.93
N THR A 118 -0.82 -3.71 11.69
CA THR A 118 -1.54 -5.01 11.75
C THR A 118 -1.41 -5.82 10.46
N THR A 119 -1.05 -5.15 9.36
CA THR A 119 -0.94 -5.73 8.02
C THR A 119 0.41 -5.46 7.33
N ASP A 120 1.26 -4.62 7.95
CA ASP A 120 2.49 -4.09 7.36
C ASP A 120 2.28 -3.47 5.96
N SER A 121 1.13 -2.82 5.78
CA SER A 121 0.75 -2.18 4.52
C SER A 121 0.76 -0.66 4.65
N VAL A 122 1.07 0.03 3.56
CA VAL A 122 0.97 1.48 3.48
C VAL A 122 -0.13 1.86 2.51
N GLU A 123 -1.08 2.66 2.99
CA GLU A 123 -2.12 3.29 2.18
C GLU A 123 -1.90 4.79 2.06
N PHE A 124 -2.51 5.42 1.06
CA PHE A 124 -2.34 6.85 0.80
C PHE A 124 -3.68 7.56 0.67
N SER A 125 -3.82 8.67 1.38
CA SER A 125 -4.96 9.58 1.24
C SER A 125 -4.49 11.00 0.94
N LYS A 126 -5.36 11.79 0.29
CA LYS A 126 -5.20 13.23 0.27
C LYS A 126 -5.61 13.80 1.63
N LYS A 127 -4.92 14.85 2.09
CA LYS A 127 -5.29 15.61 3.28
C LYS A 127 -6.44 16.57 3.00
#